data_AF-A0A5C4MMZ0-F1
#
_entry.id   AF-A0A5C4MMZ0-F1
#
_cell.length_a   1.000
_cell.length_b   1.000
_cell.length_c   1.000
_cell.angle_alpha   90.00
_cell.angle_beta   90.00
_cell.angle_gamma   90.00
#
_symmetry.space_group_name_H-M   'P 1'
#
loop_
_entity.id
_entity.type
_entity.pdbx_description
1 polymer ?
#
loop_
_entity_poly.entity_id
_entity_poly.type
_entity_poly.pdbx_seq_one_letter_code
_entity_poly.pdbx_strand_id
1 'polypeptide(L)'
;MLEVPSMPTDAPAQPFVTPHLATSSLDSRVGTSGAGVARGWVSDVSARTGIGAVALSAYANAALRIGAEQPGCALPWTTLAAIGWVESHHGTLGGNVLLPDGTTRTPLLGPALDGSPGVGALRARAEDTADHGNARWDHAVGPLQFIGSTWRRWGSDGDGDGVADRHDIDDAAYSAARYLCADGHDLTTGAGWSAAVRSYNHSDAYVASVLAAANDYAAG
;
A
#
# COMPACT_ATOMS: atom_id res chain seq x y z
N MET A 1 -2.91 19.94 4.35
CA MET A 1 -3.47 19.20 3.22
C MET A 1 -2.37 19.09 2.19
N LEU A 2 -1.78 17.91 2.02
CA LEU A 2 -0.97 17.67 0.83
C LEU A 2 -1.99 17.56 -0.30
N GLU A 3 -1.95 18.51 -1.24
CA GLU A 3 -2.75 18.45 -2.46
C GLU A 3 -2.38 17.17 -3.20
N VAL A 4 -3.29 16.19 -3.16
CA VAL A 4 -3.25 15.04 -4.05
C VAL A 4 -3.56 15.59 -5.45
N PRO A 5 -2.68 15.43 -6.45
CA PRO A 5 -3.00 15.83 -7.81
C PRO A 5 -4.28 15.13 -8.25
N SER A 6 -5.32 15.91 -8.54
CA SER A 6 -6.56 15.38 -9.09
C SER A 6 -6.29 14.79 -10.47
N MET A 7 -6.57 13.50 -10.64
CA MET A 7 -6.84 12.95 -11.97
C MET A 7 -8.08 13.67 -12.55
N PRO A 8 -8.14 13.91 -13.88
CA PRO A 8 -9.30 14.55 -14.49
C PRO A 8 -10.57 13.71 -14.27
N THR A 9 -11.41 14.16 -13.34
CA THR A 9 -12.75 13.61 -13.07
C THR A 9 -13.73 14.15 -14.10
N ASP A 10 -14.00 13.37 -15.16
CA ASP A 10 -15.15 13.60 -16.02
C ASP A 10 -15.91 12.28 -16.30
N ALA A 11 -16.00 11.43 -15.28
CA ALA A 11 -16.81 10.22 -15.30
C ALA A 11 -17.92 10.30 -14.23
N PRO A 12 -19.19 10.04 -14.58
CA PRO A 12 -20.29 10.09 -13.63
C PRO A 12 -20.12 9.06 -12.51
N ALA A 13 -20.56 9.42 -11.30
CA ALA A 13 -20.55 8.56 -10.12
C ALA A 13 -21.30 7.25 -10.39
N GLN A 14 -20.53 6.19 -10.64
CA GLN A 14 -21.06 4.83 -10.73
C GLN A 14 -21.39 4.34 -9.32
N PRO A 15 -22.39 3.45 -9.15
CA PRO A 15 -22.53 2.70 -7.91
C PRO A 15 -21.18 2.04 -7.55
N PHE A 16 -20.91 1.78 -6.27
CA PHE A 16 -19.72 1.04 -5.81
C PHE A 16 -19.71 -0.37 -6.40
N VAL A 17 -19.31 -0.48 -7.66
CA VAL A 17 -18.89 -1.72 -8.28
C VAL A 17 -17.54 -2.01 -7.63
N THR A 18 -17.35 -3.24 -7.16
CA THR A 18 -16.02 -3.78 -6.82
C THR A 18 -15.00 -3.32 -7.86
N PRO A 19 -13.71 -3.14 -7.49
CA PRO A 19 -12.70 -3.00 -8.53
C PRO A 19 -12.97 -4.08 -9.56
N HIS A 20 -13.00 -3.76 -10.86
CA HIS A 20 -13.16 -4.79 -11.87
C HIS A 20 -12.01 -5.74 -11.60
N LEU A 21 -12.31 -6.87 -10.95
CA LEU A 21 -11.32 -7.86 -10.60
C LEU A 21 -11.00 -8.49 -11.94
N ALA A 22 -10.15 -7.82 -12.70
CA ALA A 22 -9.14 -8.51 -13.44
C ALA A 22 -8.38 -9.27 -12.34
N THR A 23 -8.87 -10.48 -12.07
CA THR A 23 -8.01 -11.63 -11.94
C THR A 23 -7.19 -11.70 -13.25
N SER A 24 -6.36 -10.70 -13.51
CA SER A 24 -5.20 -10.80 -14.36
C SER A 24 -4.33 -11.75 -13.57
N SER A 25 -4.62 -13.02 -13.80
CA SER A 25 -4.02 -14.17 -13.17
C SER A 25 -2.51 -13.95 -13.14
N LEU A 26 -1.99 -13.63 -11.96
CA LEU A 26 -0.63 -14.01 -11.60
C LEU A 26 -0.44 -15.53 -11.84
N ASP A 27 -1.56 -16.27 -11.81
CA ASP A 27 -1.71 -17.71 -11.99
C ASP A 27 -1.08 -18.31 -13.27
N SER A 28 -0.85 -17.52 -14.33
CA SER A 28 -0.22 -18.07 -15.56
C SER A 28 1.28 -17.78 -15.69
N ARG A 29 1.92 -17.07 -14.75
CA ARG A 29 3.34 -16.67 -14.86
C ARG A 29 4.14 -16.80 -13.55
N VAL A 30 3.63 -17.53 -12.56
CA VAL A 30 4.42 -17.91 -11.37
C VAL A 30 5.64 -18.67 -11.86
N GLY A 31 6.83 -18.11 -11.62
CA GLY A 31 8.07 -18.85 -11.81
C GLY A 31 8.00 -20.13 -10.98
N THR A 32 8.21 -21.28 -11.61
CA THR A 32 8.12 -22.62 -11.01
C THR A 32 9.23 -22.93 -9.99
N SER A 33 9.66 -21.94 -9.24
CA SER A 33 10.62 -22.01 -8.15
C SER A 33 10.24 -20.90 -7.19
N GLY A 34 10.24 -21.12 -5.87
CA GLY A 34 9.81 -20.14 -4.85
C GLY A 34 10.64 -18.84 -4.80
N ALA A 35 10.68 -18.10 -5.91
CA ALA A 35 11.55 -16.99 -6.23
C ALA A 35 10.69 -15.87 -6.83
N GLY A 36 9.91 -15.21 -5.98
CA GLY A 36 9.22 -13.94 -6.25
C GLY A 36 8.40 -13.85 -7.54
N VAL A 37 7.99 -12.63 -7.88
CA VAL A 37 7.30 -12.31 -9.13
C VAL A 37 8.25 -12.33 -10.33
N ALA A 38 7.78 -12.82 -11.48
CA ALA A 38 8.60 -12.92 -12.68
C ALA A 38 9.02 -11.54 -13.23
N ARG A 39 10.32 -11.31 -13.45
CA ARG A 39 10.87 -10.03 -13.97
C ARG A 39 10.21 -9.54 -15.25
N GLY A 40 9.88 -10.44 -16.17
CA GLY A 40 9.19 -10.08 -17.42
C GLY A 40 7.80 -9.49 -17.17
N TRP A 41 7.04 -10.06 -16.22
CA TRP A 41 5.75 -9.51 -15.81
C TRP A 41 5.92 -8.12 -15.19
N VAL A 42 6.91 -7.94 -14.31
CA VAL A 42 7.19 -6.63 -13.69
C VAL A 42 7.51 -5.59 -14.75
N SER A 43 8.36 -5.91 -15.72
CA SER A 43 8.71 -5.01 -16.82
C SER A 43 7.48 -4.62 -17.65
N ASP A 44 6.66 -5.60 -18.04
CA ASP A 44 5.47 -5.36 -18.86
C ASP A 44 4.46 -4.47 -18.12
N VAL A 45 4.13 -4.82 -16.87
CA VAL A 45 3.10 -4.13 -16.08
C VAL A 45 3.59 -2.75 -15.64
N SER A 46 4.88 -2.61 -15.29
CA SER A 46 5.49 -1.30 -15.00
C SER A 46 5.35 -0.36 -16.20
N ALA A 47 5.61 -0.84 -17.41
CA ALA A 47 5.49 -0.03 -18.63
C ALA A 47 4.05 0.43 -18.92
N ARG A 48 3.04 -0.39 -18.59
CA ARG A 48 1.62 -0.05 -18.85
C ARG A 48 1.01 0.83 -17.76
N THR A 49 1.41 0.63 -16.51
CA THR A 49 0.82 1.30 -15.34
C THR A 49 1.59 2.55 -14.90
N GLY A 50 2.86 2.67 -15.31
CA GLY A 50 3.77 3.73 -14.84
C GLY A 50 4.32 3.51 -13.43
N ILE A 51 3.93 2.42 -12.73
CA ILE A 51 4.48 2.08 -11.42
C ILE A 51 5.94 1.67 -11.59
N GLY A 52 6.84 2.21 -10.77
CA GLY A 52 8.25 1.80 -10.75
C GLY A 52 8.42 0.30 -10.44
N ALA A 53 9.39 -0.35 -11.10
CA ALA A 53 9.59 -1.79 -11.01
C ALA A 53 9.81 -2.31 -9.57
N VAL A 54 10.48 -1.52 -8.71
CA VAL A 54 10.70 -1.86 -7.29
C VAL A 54 9.36 -1.93 -6.55
N ALA A 55 8.58 -0.84 -6.55
CA ALA A 55 7.27 -0.80 -5.91
C ALA A 55 6.32 -1.88 -6.44
N LEU A 56 6.28 -2.07 -7.76
CA LEU A 56 5.43 -3.09 -8.37
C LEU A 56 5.80 -4.50 -7.92
N SER A 57 7.10 -4.79 -7.80
CA SER A 57 7.58 -6.08 -7.30
C SER A 57 7.13 -6.30 -5.86
N ALA A 58 7.28 -5.29 -4.99
CA ALA A 58 6.84 -5.33 -3.60
C ALA A 58 5.35 -5.65 -3.46
N TYR A 59 4.48 -4.92 -4.17
CA TYR A 59 3.03 -5.16 -4.11
C TYR A 59 2.64 -6.55 -4.62
N ALA A 60 3.28 -7.02 -5.71
CA ALA A 60 3.00 -8.33 -6.28
C ALA A 60 3.48 -9.46 -5.36
N ASN A 61 4.70 -9.35 -4.81
CA ASN A 61 5.25 -10.32 -3.86
C ASN A 61 4.41 -10.40 -2.59
N ALA A 62 4.01 -9.25 -2.02
CA ALA A 62 3.14 -9.19 -0.85
C ALA A 62 1.78 -9.86 -1.11
N ALA A 63 1.15 -9.59 -2.25
CA ALA A 63 -0.12 -10.21 -2.63
C ALA A 63 0.01 -11.73 -2.85
N LEU A 64 1.09 -12.19 -3.49
CA LEU A 64 1.37 -13.62 -3.66
C LEU A 64 1.56 -14.33 -2.31
N ARG A 65 2.37 -13.73 -1.42
CA ARG A 65 2.65 -14.29 -0.11
C ARG A 65 1.41 -14.36 0.76
N ILE A 66 0.66 -13.27 0.89
CA ILE A 66 -0.57 -13.27 1.70
C ILE A 66 -1.65 -14.18 1.11
N GLY A 67 -1.70 -14.33 -0.22
CA GLY A 67 -2.62 -15.25 -0.89
C GLY A 67 -2.33 -16.71 -0.58
N ALA A 68 -1.05 -17.08 -0.40
CA ALA A 68 -0.66 -18.40 0.05
C ALA A 68 -0.96 -18.64 1.54
N GLU A 69 -0.74 -17.62 2.38
CA GLU A 69 -0.95 -17.70 3.83
C GLU A 69 -2.43 -17.62 4.24
N GLN A 70 -3.22 -16.78 3.55
CA GLN A 70 -4.63 -16.51 3.82
C GLN A 70 -5.46 -16.49 2.53
N PRO A 71 -5.70 -17.65 1.89
CA PRO A 71 -6.40 -17.73 0.61
C PRO A 71 -7.81 -17.11 0.61
N GLY A 72 -8.49 -17.12 1.77
CA GLY A 72 -9.84 -16.55 1.92
C GLY A 72 -9.89 -15.01 1.88
N CYS A 73 -8.74 -14.33 2.06
CA CYS A 73 -8.68 -12.87 1.97
C CYS A 73 -8.79 -12.39 0.52
N ALA A 74 -8.12 -13.09 -0.41
CA ALA A 74 -8.11 -12.77 -1.84
C ALA A 74 -7.71 -11.32 -2.18
N LEU A 75 -6.71 -10.77 -1.49
CA LEU A 75 -6.18 -9.42 -1.73
C LEU A 75 -5.45 -9.30 -3.09
N PRO A 76 -5.92 -8.48 -4.04
CA PRO A 76 -5.21 -8.26 -5.29
C PRO A 76 -4.06 -7.25 -5.13
N TRP A 77 -2.96 -7.43 -5.87
CA TRP A 77 -1.81 -6.52 -5.85
C TRP A 77 -2.18 -5.06 -6.20
N THR A 78 -3.21 -4.87 -7.03
CA THR A 78 -3.71 -3.55 -7.42
C THR A 78 -4.27 -2.75 -6.24
N THR A 79 -4.77 -3.41 -5.19
CA THR A 79 -5.22 -2.73 -3.96
C THR A 79 -4.01 -2.18 -3.18
N LEU A 80 -2.94 -2.97 -3.05
CA LEU A 80 -1.70 -2.51 -2.41
C LEU A 80 -1.06 -1.37 -3.21
N ALA A 81 -1.03 -1.50 -4.54
CA ALA A 81 -0.54 -0.45 -5.42
C ALA A 81 -1.36 0.84 -5.29
N ALA A 82 -2.69 0.74 -5.23
CA ALA A 82 -3.57 1.89 -5.06
C ALA A 82 -3.38 2.59 -3.72
N ILE A 83 -3.20 1.84 -2.62
CA ILE A 83 -2.82 2.42 -1.32
C ILE A 83 -1.48 3.15 -1.46
N GLY A 84 -0.46 2.51 -2.04
CA GLY A 84 0.84 3.16 -2.25
C GLY A 84 0.80 4.40 -3.12
N TRP A 85 -0.09 4.46 -4.11
CA TRP A 85 -0.34 5.66 -4.89
C TRP A 85 -0.87 6.79 -4.01
N VAL A 86 -1.95 6.52 -3.26
CA VAL A 86 -2.63 7.51 -2.41
C VAL A 86 -1.74 7.98 -1.26
N GLU A 87 -0.95 7.10 -0.67
CA GLU A 87 -0.09 7.43 0.48
C GLU A 87 1.15 8.23 0.08
N SER A 88 1.80 7.89 -1.03
CA SER A 88 3.12 8.48 -1.34
C SER A 88 3.53 8.47 -2.81
N HIS A 89 2.60 8.26 -3.74
CA HIS A 89 2.92 8.02 -5.15
C HIS A 89 3.97 6.90 -5.30
N HIS A 90 3.75 5.78 -4.62
CA HIS A 90 4.65 4.62 -4.57
C HIS A 90 6.07 4.95 -4.08
N GLY A 91 6.18 5.75 -3.03
CA GLY A 91 7.45 6.13 -2.42
C GLY A 91 8.18 7.27 -3.13
N THR A 92 7.54 7.95 -4.09
CA THR A 92 8.18 9.00 -4.91
C THR A 92 7.75 10.42 -4.57
N LEU A 93 6.83 10.59 -3.61
CA LEU A 93 6.37 11.90 -3.14
C LEU A 93 7.54 12.83 -2.81
N GLY A 94 7.44 14.10 -3.25
CA GLY A 94 8.49 15.09 -3.03
C GLY A 94 9.75 14.90 -3.88
N GLY A 95 9.68 14.14 -4.98
CA GLY A 95 10.83 13.84 -5.83
C GLY A 95 11.74 12.74 -5.26
N ASN A 96 11.20 11.95 -4.34
CA ASN A 96 11.89 10.81 -3.75
C ASN A 96 12.01 9.65 -4.76
N VAL A 97 12.85 8.68 -4.45
CA VAL A 97 13.14 7.54 -5.30
C VAL A 97 13.29 6.31 -4.41
N LEU A 98 12.72 5.19 -4.84
CA LEU A 98 13.00 3.89 -4.24
C LEU A 98 14.34 3.37 -4.74
N LEU A 99 15.18 2.96 -3.80
CA LEU A 99 16.45 2.31 -4.08
C LEU A 99 16.22 0.85 -4.47
N PRO A 100 17.24 0.17 -5.05
CA PRO A 100 17.10 -1.22 -5.47
C PRO A 100 16.79 -2.20 -4.33
N ASP A 101 17.08 -1.82 -3.09
CA ASP A 101 16.80 -2.60 -1.89
C ASP A 101 15.37 -2.42 -1.37
N GLY A 102 14.54 -1.55 -1.97
CA GLY A 102 13.17 -1.30 -1.50
C GLY A 102 13.04 -0.03 -0.66
N THR A 103 14.14 0.48 -0.11
CA THR A 103 14.11 1.66 0.77
C THR A 103 13.92 2.97 0.01
N THR A 104 13.27 3.93 0.65
CA THR A 104 13.19 5.30 0.13
C THR A 104 14.52 6.04 0.33
N ARG A 105 15.04 6.71 -0.71
CA ARG A 105 16.31 7.47 -0.65
C ARG A 105 16.35 8.49 0.50
N THR A 106 15.22 9.13 0.79
CA THR A 106 15.05 9.99 1.96
C THR A 106 13.84 9.54 2.76
N PRO A 107 13.83 9.66 4.10
CA PRO A 107 12.65 9.33 4.90
C PRO A 107 11.39 10.05 4.40
N LEU A 108 10.30 9.29 4.22
CA LEU A 108 8.98 9.84 3.94
C LEU A 108 8.20 9.95 5.24
N LEU A 109 7.91 11.19 5.65
CA LEU A 109 7.15 11.49 6.86
C LEU A 109 5.89 12.26 6.49
N GLY A 110 4.75 11.74 6.94
CA GLY A 110 3.48 12.44 6.89
C GLY A 110 3.44 13.62 7.87
N PRO A 111 2.36 14.42 7.87
CA PRO A 111 2.18 15.50 8.83
C PRO A 111 2.13 14.96 10.27
N ALA A 112 2.45 15.82 11.24
CA ALA A 112 2.28 15.49 12.64
C ALA A 112 0.81 15.22 12.95
N LEU A 113 0.51 14.10 13.61
CA LEU A 113 -0.84 13.72 14.00
C LEU A 113 -1.29 14.53 15.22
N ASP A 114 -1.53 15.82 15.03
CA ASP A 114 -1.78 16.80 16.09
C ASP A 114 -3.25 17.21 16.28
N GLY A 115 -4.16 16.65 15.47
CA GLY A 115 -5.59 16.98 15.51
C GLY A 115 -5.97 18.27 14.78
N SER A 116 -5.06 18.86 14.00
CA SER A 116 -5.41 19.96 13.08
C SER A 116 -6.47 19.52 12.05
N PRO A 117 -7.19 20.45 11.40
CA PRO A 117 -8.29 20.09 10.51
C PRO A 117 -7.89 19.08 9.43
N GLY A 118 -8.59 17.93 9.42
CA GLY A 118 -8.32 16.82 8.49
C GLY A 118 -7.16 15.91 8.88
N VAL A 119 -6.58 16.09 10.07
CA VAL A 119 -5.46 15.27 10.59
C VAL A 119 -5.90 14.59 11.88
N GLY A 120 -5.60 13.29 12.00
CA GLY A 120 -5.83 12.55 13.25
C GLY A 120 -4.98 13.10 14.40
N ALA A 121 -5.37 12.80 15.64
CA ALA A 121 -4.59 13.17 16.83
C ALA A 121 -4.00 11.91 17.47
N LEU A 122 -2.68 11.76 17.45
CA LEU A 122 -1.97 10.62 18.03
C LEU A 122 -0.66 11.06 18.68
N ARG A 123 -0.51 10.79 19.97
CA ARG A 123 0.74 11.06 20.70
C ARG A 123 1.83 10.10 20.26
N ALA A 124 3.03 10.64 20.04
CA ALA A 124 4.22 9.84 19.84
C ALA A 124 4.54 9.01 21.09
N ARG A 125 5.05 7.80 20.89
CA ARG A 125 5.73 7.02 21.93
C ARG A 125 7.23 7.17 21.78
N ALA A 126 7.97 7.02 22.87
CA ALA A 126 9.44 7.14 22.86
C ALA A 126 10.08 6.22 21.81
N GLU A 127 9.58 4.99 21.66
CA GLU A 127 10.07 4.04 20.64
C GLU A 127 9.83 4.49 19.19
N ASP A 128 8.80 5.30 18.90
CA ASP A 128 8.47 5.77 17.55
C ASP A 128 9.27 7.03 17.17
N THR A 129 9.71 7.80 18.18
CA THR A 129 10.34 9.10 17.96
C THR A 129 11.66 9.04 17.18
N ALA A 130 12.33 7.88 17.15
CA ALA A 130 13.55 7.70 16.37
C ALA A 130 13.32 7.88 14.86
N ASP A 131 12.13 7.51 14.37
CA ASP A 131 11.84 7.47 12.93
C ASP A 131 11.45 8.85 12.38
N HIS A 132 10.87 9.70 13.23
CA HIS A 132 10.29 10.99 12.79
C HIS A 132 10.74 12.20 13.63
N GLY A 133 11.50 12.01 14.71
CA GLY A 133 12.12 13.09 15.50
C GLY A 133 11.16 13.94 16.35
N ASN A 134 9.87 13.60 16.43
CA ASN A 134 8.86 14.42 17.11
C ASN A 134 8.41 13.78 18.43
N ALA A 135 8.90 14.27 19.56
CA ALA A 135 8.56 13.74 20.89
C ALA A 135 7.08 13.90 21.30
N ARG A 136 6.28 14.70 20.58
CA ARG A 136 4.94 15.11 21.01
C ARG A 136 3.82 14.45 20.23
N TRP A 137 3.98 14.27 18.93
CA TRP A 137 2.95 13.76 18.02
C TRP A 137 3.56 12.72 17.09
N ASP A 138 2.83 11.63 16.87
CA ASP A 138 3.23 10.56 15.96
C ASP A 138 3.11 11.04 14.50
N HIS A 139 3.76 10.33 13.60
CA HIS A 139 3.72 10.57 12.16
C HIS A 139 3.45 9.27 11.43
N ALA A 140 2.80 9.38 10.27
CA ALA A 140 2.83 8.31 9.29
C ALA A 140 4.24 8.24 8.66
N VAL A 141 4.82 7.04 8.57
CA VAL A 141 6.20 6.83 8.14
C VAL A 141 6.26 5.90 6.93
N GLY A 142 7.15 6.20 6.00
CA GLY A 142 7.50 5.31 4.89
C GLY A 142 6.55 5.37 3.69
N PRO A 143 6.80 4.52 2.68
CA PRO A 143 6.06 4.55 1.40
C PRO A 143 4.57 4.17 1.54
N LEU A 144 4.16 3.46 2.59
CA LEU A 144 2.75 3.20 2.89
C LEU A 144 2.26 3.88 4.17
N GLN A 145 2.99 4.88 4.65
CA GLN A 145 2.52 5.84 5.65
C GLN A 145 1.99 5.16 6.94
N PHE A 146 2.70 4.16 7.45
CA PHE A 146 2.35 3.48 8.69
C PHE A 146 2.60 4.36 9.91
N ILE A 147 1.60 4.46 10.78
CA ILE A 147 1.76 5.01 12.14
C ILE A 147 2.39 3.98 13.07
N GLY A 148 3.06 4.43 14.13
CA GLY A 148 3.84 3.54 15.02
C GLY A 148 3.00 2.42 15.67
N SER A 149 1.76 2.73 16.04
CA SER A 149 0.86 1.74 16.63
C SER A 149 0.47 0.59 15.69
N THR A 150 0.22 0.90 14.42
CA THR A 150 -0.08 -0.12 13.40
C THR A 150 1.16 -0.93 13.08
N TRP A 151 2.32 -0.27 12.91
CA TRP A 151 3.58 -0.95 12.63
C TRP A 151 3.99 -1.94 13.71
N ARG A 152 3.85 -1.59 14.99
CA ARG A 152 4.16 -2.53 16.09
C ARG A 152 3.35 -3.83 16.03
N ARG A 153 2.16 -3.81 15.44
CA ARG A 153 1.29 -4.98 15.36
C ARG A 153 1.46 -5.76 14.05
N TRP A 154 1.72 -5.06 12.95
CA TRP A 154 1.65 -5.63 11.60
C TRP A 154 2.96 -5.54 10.81
N GLY A 155 3.93 -4.77 11.31
CA GLY A 155 5.28 -4.65 10.76
C GLY A 155 5.89 -6.04 10.56
N SER A 156 6.36 -6.27 9.34
CA SER A 156 6.79 -7.59 8.87
C SER A 156 7.92 -7.44 7.86
N ASP A 157 8.90 -8.33 7.99
CA ASP A 157 9.95 -8.55 7.00
C ASP A 157 9.33 -9.17 5.72
N GLY A 158 9.28 -8.35 4.68
CA GLY A 158 8.64 -8.58 3.39
C GLY A 158 9.60 -9.13 2.34
N ASP A 159 10.87 -8.73 2.38
CA ASP A 159 11.91 -9.15 1.43
C ASP A 159 12.82 -10.29 1.94
N GLY A 160 12.77 -10.59 3.23
CA GLY A 160 13.48 -11.68 3.90
C GLY A 160 14.88 -11.32 4.37
N ASP A 161 15.22 -10.02 4.52
CA ASP A 161 16.55 -9.58 4.96
C ASP A 161 16.80 -9.72 6.48
N GLY A 162 15.75 -10.05 7.24
CA GLY A 162 15.78 -10.24 8.69
C GLY A 162 15.42 -8.99 9.51
N VAL A 163 15.06 -7.89 8.86
CA VAL A 163 14.65 -6.62 9.46
C VAL A 163 13.21 -6.31 9.02
N ALA A 164 12.45 -5.63 9.88
CA ALA A 164 11.18 -5.03 9.50
C ALA A 164 11.34 -3.52 9.54
N ASP A 165 11.59 -2.90 8.39
CA ASP A 165 11.80 -1.46 8.20
C ASP A 165 10.58 -0.77 7.57
N ARG A 166 10.09 0.26 8.24
CA ARG A 166 8.98 1.09 7.74
C ARG A 166 9.31 1.83 6.45
N HIS A 167 10.59 2.12 6.22
CA HIS A 167 11.08 2.85 5.06
C HIS A 167 11.28 1.96 3.84
N ASP A 168 11.21 0.66 4.02
CA ASP A 168 11.26 -0.33 2.97
C ASP A 168 9.86 -0.63 2.41
N ILE A 169 9.73 -0.60 1.08
CA ILE A 169 8.45 -0.81 0.43
C ILE A 169 8.01 -2.28 0.38
N ASP A 170 8.93 -3.23 0.35
CA ASP A 170 8.62 -4.66 0.41
C ASP A 170 8.04 -5.01 1.78
N ASP A 171 8.67 -4.53 2.86
CA ASP A 171 8.19 -4.67 4.24
C ASP A 171 6.87 -3.95 4.47
N ALA A 172 6.77 -2.70 4.01
CA ALA A 172 5.53 -1.95 4.12
C ALA A 172 4.41 -2.65 3.37
N ALA A 173 4.63 -3.09 2.12
CA ALA A 173 3.61 -3.75 1.31
C ALA A 173 3.13 -5.04 1.97
N TYR A 174 4.04 -5.85 2.49
CA TYR A 174 3.68 -7.08 3.15
C TYR A 174 2.97 -6.84 4.49
N SER A 175 3.39 -5.83 5.26
CA SER A 175 2.70 -5.38 6.47
C SER A 175 1.27 -4.91 6.18
N ALA A 176 1.07 -4.17 5.09
CA ALA A 176 -0.25 -3.73 4.63
C ALA A 176 -1.12 -4.90 4.20
N ALA A 177 -0.54 -5.89 3.52
CA ALA A 177 -1.25 -7.11 3.14
C ALA A 177 -1.77 -7.87 4.37
N ARG A 178 -0.92 -8.08 5.37
CA ARG A 178 -1.32 -8.72 6.63
C ARG A 178 -2.39 -7.91 7.37
N TYR A 179 -2.26 -6.59 7.37
CA TYR A 179 -3.22 -5.69 7.99
C TYR A 179 -4.62 -5.79 7.34
N LEU A 180 -4.70 -5.67 6.01
CA LEU A 180 -5.97 -5.70 5.29
C LEU A 180 -6.69 -7.06 5.38
N CYS A 181 -5.92 -8.14 5.52
CA CYS A 181 -6.47 -9.49 5.69
C CYS A 181 -6.81 -9.86 7.13
N ALA A 182 -6.43 -9.04 8.12
CA ALA A 182 -6.50 -9.39 9.55
C ALA A 182 -7.90 -9.73 10.07
N ASP A 183 -8.92 -9.02 9.57
CA ASP A 183 -10.29 -9.13 10.06
C ASP A 183 -11.11 -10.20 9.30
N GLY A 184 -10.46 -11.00 8.44
CA GLY A 184 -11.09 -12.13 7.74
C GLY A 184 -12.10 -11.72 6.67
N HIS A 185 -12.02 -10.50 6.17
CA HIS A 185 -12.85 -10.04 5.05
C HIS A 185 -12.52 -10.78 3.76
N ASP A 186 -13.55 -11.06 2.96
CA ASP A 186 -13.39 -11.46 1.56
C ASP A 186 -13.28 -10.19 0.70
N LEU A 187 -12.07 -9.88 0.24
CA LEU A 187 -11.77 -8.68 -0.55
C LEU A 187 -12.22 -8.80 -2.01
N THR A 188 -12.79 -9.94 -2.42
CA THR A 188 -13.50 -10.02 -3.70
C THR A 188 -14.87 -9.36 -3.65
N THR A 189 -15.42 -9.15 -2.46
CA THR A 189 -16.71 -8.48 -2.26
C THR A 189 -16.55 -6.99 -2.07
N GLY A 190 -17.47 -6.18 -2.59
CA GLY A 190 -17.42 -4.72 -2.43
C GLY A 190 -17.47 -4.28 -0.96
N ALA A 191 -18.28 -4.97 -0.16
CA ALA A 191 -18.40 -4.71 1.28
C ALA A 191 -17.13 -5.08 2.05
N GLY A 192 -16.56 -6.27 1.82
CA GLY A 192 -15.33 -6.73 2.47
C GLY A 192 -14.13 -5.87 2.10
N TRP A 193 -13.98 -5.56 0.81
CA TRP A 193 -12.92 -4.66 0.32
C TRP A 193 -13.04 -3.26 0.93
N SER A 194 -14.24 -2.68 0.92
CA SER A 194 -14.45 -1.32 1.46
C SER A 194 -14.22 -1.26 2.97
N ALA A 195 -14.60 -2.30 3.70
CA ALA A 195 -14.34 -2.40 5.14
C ALA A 195 -12.83 -2.50 5.42
N ALA A 196 -12.11 -3.36 4.69
CA ALA A 196 -10.67 -3.52 4.83
C ALA A 196 -9.92 -2.20 4.53
N VAL A 197 -10.18 -1.56 3.39
CA VAL A 197 -9.51 -0.29 3.03
C VAL A 197 -9.89 0.84 3.98
N ARG A 198 -11.15 0.91 4.41
CA ARG A 198 -11.59 1.88 5.42
C ARG A 198 -10.86 1.70 6.75
N SER A 199 -10.50 0.48 7.14
CA SER A 199 -9.70 0.27 8.35
C SER A 199 -8.32 0.92 8.25
N TYR A 200 -7.76 1.05 7.05
CA TYR A 200 -6.48 1.72 6.81
C TYR A 200 -6.58 3.23 7.06
N ASN A 201 -7.66 3.84 6.56
CA ASN A 201 -7.99 5.24 6.80
C ASN A 201 -9.50 5.43 6.82
N HIS A 202 -10.04 5.95 7.93
CA HIS A 202 -11.47 6.10 8.21
C HIS A 202 -12.13 7.26 7.41
N SER A 203 -11.92 7.32 6.09
CA SER A 203 -12.38 8.38 5.20
C SER A 203 -13.05 7.80 3.95
N ASP A 204 -14.28 8.22 3.67
CA ASP A 204 -15.00 7.83 2.45
C ASP A 204 -14.25 8.27 1.18
N ALA A 205 -13.67 9.47 1.22
CA ALA A 205 -12.89 10.00 0.11
C ALA A 205 -11.64 9.15 -0.13
N TYR A 206 -10.98 8.68 0.93
CA TYR A 206 -9.83 7.78 0.82
C TYR A 206 -10.22 6.46 0.15
N VAL A 207 -11.29 5.81 0.63
CA VAL A 207 -11.79 4.55 0.05
C VAL A 207 -12.11 4.73 -1.44
N ALA A 208 -12.74 5.85 -1.82
CA ALA A 208 -13.04 6.16 -3.21
C ALA A 208 -11.78 6.37 -4.06
N SER A 209 -10.77 7.09 -3.55
CA SER A 209 -9.49 7.28 -4.25
C SER A 209 -8.72 5.99 -4.45
N VAL A 210 -8.68 5.12 -3.43
CA VAL A 210 -8.05 3.80 -3.54
C VAL A 210 -8.81 2.93 -4.55
N LEU A 211 -10.15 2.98 -4.54
CA LEU A 211 -10.97 2.20 -5.49
C LEU A 211 -10.72 2.65 -6.94
N ALA A 212 -10.67 3.96 -7.17
CA ALA A 212 -10.38 4.52 -8.49
C ALA A 212 -9.00 4.07 -8.99
N ALA A 213 -7.95 4.26 -8.19
CA ALA A 213 -6.59 3.85 -8.57
C ALA A 213 -6.47 2.32 -8.77
N ALA A 214 -7.12 1.51 -7.92
CA ALA A 214 -7.10 0.05 -8.06
C ALA A 214 -7.76 -0.41 -9.37
N ASN A 215 -8.85 0.26 -9.78
CA ASN A 215 -9.51 0.02 -11.06
C ASN A 215 -8.62 0.41 -12.25
N ASP A 216 -7.97 1.56 -12.18
CA ASP A 216 -7.08 2.03 -13.24
C ASP A 216 -5.91 1.06 -13.44
N TYR A 217 -5.29 0.57 -12.35
CA TYR A 217 -4.24 -0.45 -12.44
C TYR A 217 -4.74 -1.82 -12.92
N ALA A 218 -5.99 -2.18 -12.62
CA ALA A 218 -6.57 -3.43 -13.11
C ALA A 218 -6.89 -3.40 -14.61
N ALA A 219 -7.15 -2.21 -15.16
CA ALA A 219 -7.41 -2.00 -16.58
C ALA A 219 -6.13 -1.91 -17.44
N GLY A 220 -4.98 -1.61 -16.82
CA GLY A 220 -3.67 -1.41 -17.47
C GLY A 220 -2.88 -2.68 -17.78
#